data_AF-A0A3D5R4G0-F1
#
_entry.id   AF-A0A3D5R4G0-F1
#
_cell.length_a   1.000
_cell.length_b   1.000
_cell.length_c   1.000
_cell.angle_alpha   90.00
_cell.angle_beta   90.00
_cell.angle_gamma   90.00
#
_symmetry.space_group_name_H-M   'P 1'
#
loop_
_entity.id
_entity.type
_entity.pdbx_description
1 polymer ?
#
loop_
_entity_poly.entity_id
_entity_poly.type
_entity_poly.pdbx_seq_one_letter_code
_entity_poly.pdbx_strand_id
1 'polypeptide(L)'
;QLKTWYRLPENEGNDDNPDITRYMGYGELWTMLYWKDMRFAMMLRNNFRRDNLGAIQLDWSITPSTLGKLLMGGLVTQDWIDKYLSDKISLYVQYFNGYGEGLMDYNKSINRISVGFMIAEWN
;
A
#
# COMPACT_ATOMS: atom_id res chain seq x y z
N GLN A 1 -10.85 -3.05 -5.59
CA GLN A 1 -11.61 -3.59 -4.46
C GLN A 1 -12.19 -2.44 -3.64
N LEU A 2 -13.49 -2.45 -3.36
CA LEU A 2 -14.10 -1.56 -2.38
C LEU A 2 -14.20 -2.31 -1.04
N LYS A 3 -13.75 -1.70 0.05
CA LYS A 3 -13.93 -2.22 1.41
C LYS A 3 -14.70 -1.20 2.24
N THR A 4 -15.74 -1.65 2.93
CA THR A 4 -16.58 -0.82 3.79
C THR A 4 -16.71 -1.46 5.16
N TRP A 5 -16.94 -0.65 6.19
CA TRP A 5 -17.12 -1.15 7.55
C TRP A 5 -18.11 -0.29 8.34
N TYR A 6 -18.63 -0.90 9.40
CA TYR A 6 -19.45 -0.25 10.40
C TYR A 6 -18.86 -0.54 11.78
N ARG A 7 -18.72 0.51 12.60
CA ARG A 7 -18.23 0.38 13.97
C ARG A 7 -19.37 -0.10 14.86
N LEU A 8 -19.18 -1.23 15.54
CA LEU A 8 -20.11 -1.68 16.56
C LEU A 8 -20.00 -0.78 17.81
N PRO A 9 -21.12 -0.37 18.43
CA PRO A 9 -21.09 0.44 19.64
C PRO A 9 -20.40 -0.28 20.81
N GLU A 10 -19.58 0.47 21.55
CA GLU A 10 -18.87 0.00 22.74
C GLU A 10 -19.29 0.84 23.96
N ASN A 11 -19.07 0.32 25.16
CA ASN A 11 -19.31 1.09 26.38
C ASN A 11 -18.20 2.13 26.56
N GLU A 12 -18.57 3.39 26.82
CA GLU A 12 -17.63 4.52 26.94
C GLU A 12 -16.50 4.27 27.94
N GLY A 13 -16.74 3.52 29.02
CA GLY A 13 -15.72 3.22 30.02
C GLY A 13 -14.58 2.31 29.55
N ASN A 14 -14.77 1.62 28.41
CA ASN A 14 -13.82 0.67 27.83
C ASN A 14 -13.46 1.03 26.38
N ASP A 15 -13.82 2.23 25.93
CA ASP A 15 -13.60 2.66 24.55
C ASP A 15 -12.26 3.41 24.43
N ASP A 16 -11.22 2.71 23.97
CA ASP A 16 -9.88 3.28 23.83
C ASP A 16 -9.78 4.32 22.70
N ASN A 17 -10.63 4.22 21.68
CA ASN A 17 -10.55 5.05 20.46
C ASN A 17 -11.95 5.57 20.05
N PRO A 18 -12.61 6.37 20.89
CA PRO A 18 -14.03 6.70 20.73
C PRO A 18 -14.33 7.49 19.46
N ASP A 19 -13.36 8.24 18.94
CA ASP A 19 -13.49 9.04 17.73
C ASP A 19 -12.79 8.41 16.51
N ILE A 20 -12.43 7.12 16.53
CA ILE A 20 -11.70 6.44 15.43
C ILE A 20 -12.38 6.59 14.06
N THR A 21 -13.71 6.62 14.02
CA THR A 21 -14.48 6.79 12.77
C THR A 21 -14.32 8.17 12.14
N ARG A 22 -13.90 9.18 12.91
CA ARG A 22 -13.55 10.50 12.38
C ARG A 22 -12.32 10.44 11.48
N TYR A 23 -11.38 9.55 11.76
CA TYR A 23 -10.11 9.43 11.03
C TYR A 23 -10.15 8.31 9.99
N MET A 24 -10.67 7.14 10.37
CA MET A 24 -10.75 5.98 9.48
C MET A 24 -11.92 6.10 8.50
N GLY A 25 -12.98 6.83 8.83
CA GLY A 25 -14.18 6.86 8.01
C GLY A 25 -14.93 5.54 8.02
N TYR A 26 -15.56 5.21 6.90
CA TYR A 26 -16.46 4.06 6.74
C TYR A 26 -16.06 3.10 5.62
N GLY A 27 -14.95 3.38 4.96
CA GLY A 27 -14.49 2.57 3.85
C GLY A 27 -13.23 3.10 3.20
N GLU A 28 -12.66 2.25 2.37
CA GLU A 28 -11.51 2.54 1.51
C GLU A 28 -11.69 1.88 0.14
N LEU A 29 -11.15 2.54 -0.87
CA LEU A 29 -11.07 2.06 -2.23
C LEU A 29 -9.64 1.65 -2.52
N TRP A 30 -9.45 0.39 -2.92
CA TRP A 30 -8.19 -0.13 -3.43
C TRP A 30 -8.25 -0.32 -4.94
N THR A 31 -7.23 0.14 -5.63
CA THR A 31 -6.99 -0.12 -7.05
C THR A 31 -5.63 -0.76 -7.21
N MET A 32 -5.54 -1.84 -7.99
CA MET A 32 -4.31 -2.57 -8.25
C MET A 32 -4.18 -2.79 -9.76
N LEU A 33 -3.00 -2.47 -10.30
CA LEU A 33 -2.64 -2.62 -11.70
C LEU A 33 -1.38 -3.47 -11.79
N TYR A 34 -1.40 -4.43 -12.69
CA TYR A 34 -0.25 -5.27 -13.02
C TYR A 34 0.19 -4.94 -14.44
N TRP A 35 1.47 -4.63 -14.61
CA TRP A 35 2.05 -4.41 -15.92
C TRP A 35 3.41 -5.10 -16.00
N LYS A 36 3.47 -6.18 -16.79
CA LYS A 36 4.57 -7.16 -16.71
C LYS A 36 4.71 -7.64 -15.25
N ASP A 37 5.92 -7.75 -14.73
CA ASP A 37 6.18 -8.11 -13.32
C ASP A 37 6.28 -6.89 -12.40
N MET A 38 5.64 -5.78 -12.79
CA MET A 38 5.47 -4.61 -11.94
C MET A 38 4.05 -4.59 -11.38
N ARG A 39 3.92 -4.26 -10.10
CA ARG A 39 2.62 -4.00 -9.47
C ARG A 39 2.55 -2.55 -9.02
N PHE A 40 1.43 -1.91 -9.30
CA PHE A 40 1.04 -0.63 -8.73
C PHE A 40 -0.24 -0.84 -7.92
N ALA A 41 -0.26 -0.38 -6.68
CA ALA A 41 -1.49 -0.33 -5.90
C ALA A 41 -1.72 1.07 -5.34
N MET A 42 -2.98 1.42 -5.16
CA MET A 42 -3.38 2.67 -4.54
C MET A 42 -4.55 2.40 -3.60
N MET A 43 -4.48 2.97 -2.40
CA MET A 43 -5.57 3.03 -1.44
C MET A 43 -6.02 4.47 -1.28
N LEU A 44 -7.33 4.69 -1.34
CA LEU A 44 -7.97 5.95 -1.01
C LEU A 44 -8.97 5.72 0.11
N ARG A 45 -8.81 6.44 1.23
CA ARG A 45 -9.70 6.39 2.39
C ARG A 45 -10.21 7.77 2.71
N ASN A 46 -11.49 7.87 3.02
CA ASN A 46 -12.13 9.14 3.33
C ASN A 46 -13.24 8.99 4.38
N ASN A 47 -13.39 10.00 5.24
CA ASN A 47 -14.42 10.01 6.28
C ASN A 47 -15.78 10.59 5.82
N PHE A 48 -15.83 11.23 4.65
CA PHE A 48 -17.00 11.88 4.03
C PHE A 48 -17.73 12.87 4.96
N ARG A 49 -16.99 13.55 5.84
CA ARG A 49 -17.51 14.59 6.74
C ARG A 49 -17.19 15.99 6.20
N ARG A 50 -17.84 17.03 6.73
CA ARG A 50 -17.49 18.43 6.44
C ARG A 50 -16.03 18.73 6.80
N ASP A 51 -15.62 18.34 8.01
CA ASP A 51 -14.22 18.35 8.44
C ASP A 51 -13.55 17.08 7.93
N ASN A 52 -13.20 17.11 6.64
CA ASN A 52 -12.77 15.92 5.91
C ASN A 52 -11.38 15.46 6.34
N LEU A 53 -11.26 14.17 6.67
CA LEU A 53 -10.00 13.49 6.96
C LEU A 53 -9.95 12.20 6.15
N GLY A 54 -8.74 11.72 5.90
CA GLY A 54 -8.55 10.51 5.11
C GLY A 54 -7.09 10.13 4.99
N ALA A 55 -6.83 9.23 4.06
CA ALA A 55 -5.50 8.80 3.72
C ALA A 55 -5.40 8.38 2.25
N ILE A 56 -4.20 8.53 1.69
CA ILE A 56 -3.79 7.92 0.44
C ILE A 56 -2.57 7.04 0.70
N GLN A 57 -2.56 5.87 0.06
CA GLN A 57 -1.37 5.03 -0.02
C GLN A 57 -1.08 4.72 -1.48
N LEU A 58 0.19 4.76 -1.87
CA LEU A 58 0.68 4.37 -3.18
C LEU A 58 1.77 3.33 -3.01
N ASP A 59 1.60 2.20 -3.66
CA ASP A 59 2.50 1.07 -3.60
C ASP A 59 3.04 0.78 -4.99
N TRP A 60 4.33 0.54 -5.07
CA TRP A 60 4.99 0.10 -6.29
C TRP A 60 5.93 -1.06 -5.98
N SER A 61 5.88 -2.11 -6.79
CA SER A 61 6.85 -3.20 -6.74
C SER A 61 7.36 -3.57 -8.13
N ILE A 62 8.60 -4.04 -8.17
CA ILE A 62 9.28 -4.51 -9.38
C ILE A 62 10.18 -5.70 -9.05
N THR A 63 10.16 -6.74 -9.86
CA THR A 63 11.10 -7.87 -9.71
C THR A 63 12.51 -7.46 -10.15
N PRO A 64 13.56 -8.00 -9.51
CA PRO A 64 14.94 -7.84 -9.95
C PRO A 64 15.14 -8.20 -11.43
N SER A 65 14.50 -9.24 -11.96
CA SER A 65 14.62 -9.60 -13.39
C SER A 65 14.08 -8.50 -14.30
N THR A 66 12.91 -7.91 -13.96
CA THR A 66 12.28 -6.86 -14.76
C THR A 66 13.09 -5.58 -14.70
N LEU A 67 13.61 -5.24 -13.52
CA LEU A 67 14.54 -4.12 -13.38
C LEU A 67 15.82 -4.36 -14.19
N GLY A 68 16.36 -5.58 -14.17
CA GLY A 68 17.52 -5.99 -14.98
C GLY A 68 17.26 -5.86 -16.48
N LYS A 69 16.11 -6.33 -16.97
CA LYS A 69 15.68 -6.18 -18.37
C LYS A 69 15.57 -4.71 -18.76
N LEU A 70 15.03 -3.87 -17.88
CA LEU A 70 14.88 -2.43 -18.10
C LEU A 70 16.24 -1.71 -18.19
N LEU A 71 17.16 -1.99 -17.27
CA LEU A 71 18.43 -1.25 -17.15
C LEU A 71 19.57 -1.83 -17.99
N MET A 72 19.55 -3.15 -18.25
CA MET A 72 20.67 -3.87 -18.86
C MET A 72 20.28 -4.71 -20.07
N GLY A 73 19.02 -4.69 -20.54
CA GLY A 73 18.57 -5.51 -21.67
C GLY A 73 19.25 -5.20 -23.00
N GLY A 74 19.91 -4.05 -23.13
CA GLY A 74 20.77 -3.70 -24.28
C GLY A 74 22.26 -4.00 -24.07
N LEU A 75 22.66 -4.44 -22.88
CA LEU A 75 24.04 -4.70 -22.49
C LEU A 75 24.34 -6.20 -22.32
N VAL A 76 23.36 -6.96 -21.84
CA VAL A 76 23.44 -8.41 -21.61
C VAL A 76 22.22 -9.11 -22.20
N THR A 77 22.32 -10.41 -22.48
CA THR A 77 21.21 -11.19 -23.01
C THR A 77 20.11 -11.38 -21.96
N GLN A 78 18.86 -11.51 -22.40
CA GLN A 78 17.73 -11.75 -21.50
C GLN A 78 17.88 -13.10 -20.75
N ASP A 79 18.40 -14.14 -21.41
CA ASP A 79 18.70 -15.43 -20.78
C ASP A 79 19.69 -15.30 -19.61
N TRP A 80 20.68 -14.41 -19.73
CA TRP A 80 21.61 -14.14 -18.63
C TRP A 80 20.89 -13.50 -17.45
N ILE A 81 20.00 -12.53 -17.73
CA ILE A 81 19.21 -11.85 -16.70
C ILE A 81 18.32 -12.86 -15.97
N ASP A 82 17.58 -13.69 -16.70
CA ASP A 82 16.63 -14.65 -16.13
C ASP A 82 17.32 -15.77 -15.36
N LYS A 83 18.58 -16.08 -15.68
CA LYS A 83 19.38 -17.06 -14.94
C LYS A 83 19.84 -16.56 -13.57
N TYR A 84 20.10 -15.26 -13.42
CA TYR A 84 20.74 -14.70 -12.22
C TYR A 84 19.85 -13.79 -11.38
N LEU A 85 18.78 -13.22 -11.95
CA LEU A 85 17.84 -12.34 -11.25
C LEU A 85 16.50 -13.05 -11.03
N SER A 86 16.02 -13.00 -9.79
CA SER A 86 14.82 -13.73 -9.35
C SER A 86 13.53 -12.95 -9.62
N ASP A 87 12.44 -13.69 -9.87
CA ASP A 87 11.05 -13.19 -9.90
C ASP A 87 10.29 -13.42 -8.60
N LYS A 88 10.88 -14.16 -7.66
CA LYS A 88 10.20 -14.57 -6.42
C LYS A 88 10.16 -13.48 -5.37
N ILE A 89 11.01 -12.47 -5.51
CA ILE A 89 11.12 -11.33 -4.60
C ILE A 89 11.04 -10.08 -5.47
N SER A 90 10.35 -9.06 -4.99
CA SER A 90 10.30 -7.74 -5.60
C SER A 90 10.93 -6.71 -4.69
N LEU A 91 11.59 -5.71 -5.27
CA LEU A 91 11.82 -4.44 -4.60
C LEU A 91 10.48 -3.73 -4.45
N TYR A 92 10.24 -3.16 -3.27
CA TYR A 92 8.98 -2.54 -2.89
C TYR A 92 9.19 -1.12 -2.40
N VAL A 93 8.38 -0.19 -2.88
CA VAL A 93 8.30 1.18 -2.42
C VAL A 93 6.86 1.50 -2.07
N GLN A 94 6.66 2.12 -0.92
CA GLN A 94 5.35 2.57 -0.45
C GLN A 94 5.43 4.04 -0.05
N TYR A 95 4.42 4.79 -0.44
CA TYR A 95 4.16 6.13 0.04
C TYR A 95 2.82 6.15 0.78
N PHE A 96 2.79 6.75 1.96
CA PHE A 96 1.57 6.96 2.74
C PHE A 96 1.44 8.43 3.13
N ASN A 97 0.24 8.97 2.98
CA ASN A 97 -0.11 10.29 3.48
C ASN A 97 -1.51 10.31 4.07
N GLY A 98 -1.63 10.72 5.34
CA GLY A 98 -2.92 10.90 6.00
C GLY A 98 -2.96 10.32 7.42
N TYR A 99 -4.15 9.91 7.83
CA TYR A 99 -4.45 9.43 9.19
C TYR A 99 -4.71 7.92 9.22
N GLY A 100 -4.62 7.30 10.40
CA GLY A 100 -5.04 5.91 10.54
C GLY A 100 -4.09 4.89 9.91
N GLU A 101 -2.79 5.21 9.88
CA GLU A 101 -1.77 4.28 9.39
C GLU A 101 -1.57 3.09 10.33
N GLY A 102 -1.67 3.35 11.63
CA GLY A 102 -1.66 2.35 12.69
C GLY A 102 -2.66 2.74 13.78
N LEU A 103 -3.12 1.74 14.53
CA LEU A 103 -4.12 1.97 15.58
C LEU A 103 -3.58 2.84 16.73
N MET A 104 -2.29 2.79 17.02
CA MET A 104 -1.68 3.60 18.09
C MET A 104 -1.65 5.10 17.76
N ASP A 105 -1.54 5.45 16.47
CA ASP A 105 -1.39 6.82 15.98
C ASP A 105 -2.52 7.19 15.02
N TYR A 106 -3.71 6.62 15.20
CA TYR A 106 -4.82 6.77 14.24
C TYR A 106 -5.23 8.24 14.03
N ASN A 107 -5.07 9.06 15.07
CA ASN A 107 -5.44 10.47 15.08
C ASN A 107 -4.30 11.43 14.69
N LYS A 108 -3.14 10.91 14.24
CA LYS A 108 -2.01 11.71 13.77
C LYS A 108 -1.90 11.69 12.24
N SER A 109 -1.56 12.84 11.67
CA SER A 109 -1.25 12.95 10.24
C SER A 109 0.19 12.51 10.01
N ILE A 110 0.38 11.54 9.14
CA ILE A 110 1.67 10.97 8.80
C ILE A 110 1.93 11.16 7.31
N ASN A 111 3.18 11.45 6.97
CA ASN A 111 3.70 11.44 5.60
C ASN A 111 4.95 10.57 5.59
N ARG A 112 4.92 9.42 4.90
CA ARG A 112 5.95 8.39 5.00
C ARG A 112 6.28 7.79 3.66
N ILE A 113 7.57 7.55 3.44
CA ILE A 113 8.10 6.69 2.36
C ILE A 113 8.73 5.47 3.03
N SER A 114 8.46 4.29 2.48
CA SER A 114 9.04 3.02 2.91
C SER A 114 9.64 2.30 1.72
N VAL A 115 10.80 1.69 1.92
CA VAL A 115 11.49 0.86 0.94
C VAL A 115 11.75 -0.49 1.57
N GLY A 116 11.49 -1.57 0.83
CA GLY A 116 11.70 -2.91 1.34
C GLY A 116 11.64 -3.95 0.24
N PHE A 117 11.35 -5.17 0.66
CA PHE A 117 11.18 -6.32 -0.21
C PHE A 117 9.79 -6.90 -0.04
N MET A 118 9.28 -7.47 -1.11
CA MET A 118 8.00 -8.16 -1.14
C MET A 118 8.21 -9.53 -1.74
N ILE A 119 7.64 -10.56 -1.12
CA ILE A 119 7.57 -11.87 -1.75
C ILE A 119 6.53 -11.74 -2.86
N ALA A 120 6.93 -11.99 -4.11
CA ALA A 120 5.99 -12.01 -5.20
C ALA A 120 4.93 -13.08 -4.89
N GLU A 121 3.65 -12.73 -5.04
CA GLU A 121 2.57 -13.70 -4.86
C GLU A 121 2.83 -14.88 -5.80
N TRP A 122 2.63 -16.09 -5.27
CA TRP A 122 2.78 -17.30 -6.07
C TRP A 122 1.66 -17.30 -7.12
N ASN A 123 2.03 -17.15 -8.39
CA ASN A 123 1.14 -17.39 -9.52
C ASN A 123 0.81 -18.89 -9.64
#